data_AF-A0A6P1BXZ3-F1
#
_entry.id   AF-A0A6P1BXZ3-F1
#
_cell.length_a   1.000
_cell.length_b   1.000
_cell.length_c   1.000
_cell.angle_alpha   90.00
_cell.angle_beta   90.00
_cell.angle_gamma   90.00
#
_symmetry.space_group_name_H-M   'P 1'
#
loop_
_entity.id
_entity.type
_entity.pdbx_description
1 polymer ?
#
loop_
_entity_poly.entity_id
_entity_poly.type
_entity_poly.pdbx_seq_one_letter_code
_entity_poly.pdbx_strand_id
1 'polypeptide(L)'
;GEPIDAVVLPRLNLADFIREHLKLTGTHVGCEHGVCGACTVRVDGEIVRSCLMLTVQAQGASVETIEGLSDSGEIADLQAAFRERNALQCGYCTP
;
A
#
# COMPACT_ATOMS: atom_id res chain seq x y z
N GLY A 1 14.30 0.27 -1.57
CA GLY A 1 13.47 -0.32 -0.52
C GLY A 1 14.33 -1.00 0.51
N GLU A 2 13.73 -1.38 1.64
CA GLU A 2 14.35 -2.20 2.68
C GLU A 2 14.16 -3.69 2.34
N PRO A 3 15.19 -4.55 2.45
CA PRO A 3 15.02 -5.98 2.28
C PRO A 3 14.19 -6.57 3.44
N ILE A 4 13.16 -7.35 3.12
CA ILE A 4 12.28 -7.98 4.11
C ILE A 4 12.35 -9.50 3.98
N ASP A 5 12.71 -10.15 5.08
CA ASP A 5 12.66 -11.60 5.24
C ASP A 5 11.64 -11.96 6.34
N ALA A 6 10.63 -12.75 6.00
CA ALA A 6 9.59 -13.14 6.95
C ALA A 6 9.03 -14.54 6.66
N VAL A 7 8.64 -15.25 7.73
CA VAL A 7 7.84 -16.47 7.64
C VAL A 7 6.38 -16.09 7.77
N VAL A 8 5.58 -16.43 6.77
CA VAL A 8 4.16 -16.03 6.69
C VAL A 8 3.25 -17.22 6.43
N LEU A 9 1.98 -17.08 6.82
CA LEU A 9 0.96 -18.05 6.44
C LEU A 9 0.70 -17.95 4.93
N PRO A 10 0.48 -19.08 4.22
CA PRO A 10 0.19 -19.04 2.78
C PRO A 10 -1.03 -18.20 2.39
N ARG A 11 -1.98 -18.05 3.32
CA ARG A 11 -3.23 -17.30 3.14
C ARG A 11 -3.15 -15.82 3.53
N LEU A 12 -2.01 -15.35 4.05
CA LEU A 12 -1.87 -13.96 4.47
C LEU A 12 -1.84 -13.07 3.23
N ASN A 13 -2.84 -12.19 3.08
CA ASN A 13 -2.84 -11.22 2.00
C ASN A 13 -1.78 -10.13 2.26
N LEU A 14 -1.33 -9.48 1.19
CA LEU A 14 -0.24 -8.53 1.22
C LEU A 14 -0.61 -7.27 2.01
N ALA A 15 -1.88 -6.83 1.98
CA ALA A 15 -2.33 -5.67 2.74
C ALA A 15 -2.14 -5.89 4.26
N ASP A 16 -2.55 -7.07 4.75
CA ASP A 16 -2.43 -7.42 6.16
C ASP A 16 -0.98 -7.61 6.56
N PHE A 17 -0.13 -8.20 5.70
CA PHE A 17 1.29 -8.29 5.99
C PHE A 17 1.93 -6.90 6.17
N ILE A 18 1.67 -5.98 5.24
CA ILE A 18 2.18 -4.60 5.30
C ILE A 18 1.73 -3.90 6.59
N ARG A 19 0.43 -4.00 6.92
CA ARG A 19 -0.17 -3.29 8.06
C ARG A 19 0.16 -3.92 9.41
N GLU A 20 -0.01 -5.24 9.51
CA GLU A 20 0.05 -5.96 10.78
C GLU A 20 1.47 -6.41 11.12
N HIS A 21 2.29 -6.77 10.13
CA HIS A 21 3.65 -7.25 10.37
C HIS A 21 4.70 -6.14 10.20
N LEU A 22 4.64 -5.38 9.11
CA LEU A 22 5.62 -4.30 8.85
C LEU A 22 5.25 -2.97 9.51
N LYS A 23 4.02 -2.83 10.02
CA LYS A 23 3.50 -1.62 10.67
C LYS A 23 3.51 -0.38 9.77
N LEU A 24 3.46 -0.58 8.46
CA LEU A 24 3.24 0.46 7.47
C LEU A 24 1.73 0.62 7.28
N THR A 25 1.14 1.52 8.07
CA THR A 25 -0.31 1.59 8.25
C THR A 25 -1.04 2.47 7.23
N GLY A 26 -0.33 3.17 6.35
CA GLY A 26 -0.91 4.03 5.32
C GLY A 26 -1.72 3.23 4.31
N THR A 27 -1.30 2.01 3.98
CA THR A 27 -2.15 1.10 3.19
C THR A 27 -3.42 0.77 3.96
N HIS A 28 -4.60 1.09 3.42
CA HIS A 28 -5.88 0.88 4.10
C HIS A 28 -6.66 -0.31 3.56
N VAL A 29 -7.52 -0.90 4.40
CA VAL A 29 -8.33 -2.07 4.04
C VAL A 29 -9.80 -1.75 4.27
N GLY A 30 -10.50 -1.34 3.19
CA GLY A 30 -11.91 -0.97 3.27
C GLY A 30 -12.87 -2.11 2.92
N CYS A 31 -12.68 -2.73 1.75
CA CYS A 31 -13.61 -3.75 1.24
C CYS A 31 -13.08 -5.18 1.29
N GLU A 32 -11.77 -5.40 1.31
CA GLU A 32 -11.14 -6.75 1.24
C GLU A 32 -11.46 -7.60 0.00
N HIS A 33 -12.28 -7.11 -0.93
CA HIS A 33 -12.67 -7.84 -2.14
C HIS A 33 -12.38 -7.06 -3.45
N GLY A 34 -11.36 -6.19 -3.45
CA GLY A 34 -10.82 -5.52 -4.65
C GLY A 34 -11.56 -4.30 -5.21
N VAL A 35 -12.72 -3.93 -4.64
CA VAL A 35 -13.60 -2.90 -5.23
C VAL A 35 -13.19 -1.46 -4.87
N CYS A 36 -12.89 -1.17 -3.60
CA CYS A 36 -12.73 0.21 -3.14
C CYS A 36 -11.38 0.87 -3.50
N GLY A 37 -10.33 0.07 -3.67
CA GLY A 37 -8.97 0.55 -3.97
C GLY A 37 -8.20 1.21 -2.83
N ALA A 38 -8.70 1.22 -1.59
CA ALA A 38 -7.98 1.77 -0.44
C ALA A 38 -6.64 1.04 -0.13
N CYS A 39 -6.51 -0.22 -0.57
CA CYS A 39 -5.34 -1.08 -0.36
C CYS A 39 -4.33 -1.02 -1.51
N THR A 40 -4.33 0.07 -2.29
CA THR A 40 -3.48 0.17 -3.48
C THR A 40 -2.01 0.30 -3.09
N VAL A 41 -1.18 -0.55 -3.69
CA VAL A 41 0.29 -0.50 -3.62
C VAL A 41 0.86 -0.66 -5.03
N ARG A 42 2.16 -0.37 -5.19
CA ARG A 42 2.91 -0.75 -6.39
C ARG A 42 3.67 -2.05 -6.13
N VAL A 43 3.63 -2.99 -7.07
CA VAL A 43 4.44 -4.20 -7.06
C VAL A 43 5.17 -4.28 -8.39
N ASP A 44 6.50 -4.21 -8.35
CA ASP A 44 7.37 -4.13 -9.53
C ASP A 44 6.93 -3.03 -10.53
N GLY A 45 6.48 -1.89 -10.00
CA GLY A 45 5.99 -0.75 -10.77
C GLY A 45 4.50 -0.81 -11.17
N GLU A 46 3.84 -1.96 -11.03
CA GLU A 46 2.44 -2.14 -11.41
C GLU A 46 1.48 -1.85 -10.25
N ILE A 47 0.31 -1.29 -10.55
CA ILE A 47 -0.71 -0.96 -9.55
C ILE A 47 -1.48 -2.22 -9.15
N VAL A 48 -1.44 -2.58 -7.86
CA VAL A 48 -2.01 -3.83 -7.34
C VAL A 48 -2.97 -3.56 -6.18
N ARG A 49 -4.07 -4.32 -6.12
CA ARG A 49 -4.93 -4.42 -4.93
C ARG A 49 -4.30 -5.40 -3.94
N SER A 50 -3.59 -4.89 -2.93
CA SER A 50 -2.84 -5.75 -2.01
C SER A 50 -3.73 -6.71 -1.19
N CYS A 51 -5.02 -6.40 -1.01
CA CYS A 51 -5.96 -7.33 -0.35
C CYS A 51 -6.27 -8.59 -1.18
N LEU A 52 -6.00 -8.59 -2.49
CA LEU A 52 -6.22 -9.73 -3.38
C LEU A 52 -4.93 -10.45 -3.78
N MET A 53 -3.77 -9.99 -3.30
CA MET A 53 -2.48 -10.62 -3.52
C MET A 53 -2.04 -11.32 -2.23
N LEU A 54 -1.60 -12.57 -2.31
CA LEU A 54 -1.01 -13.25 -1.17
C LEU A 54 0.43 -12.77 -0.97
N THR A 55 0.86 -12.65 0.29
CA THR A 55 2.21 -12.20 0.63
C THR A 55 3.28 -13.09 0.01
N VAL A 56 3.03 -14.40 -0.03
CA VAL A 56 3.94 -15.37 -0.68
C VAL A 56 4.10 -15.15 -2.18
N GLN A 57 3.14 -14.49 -2.85
CA GLN A 57 3.27 -14.14 -4.27
C GLN A 57 4.18 -12.93 -4.48
N ALA A 58 4.44 -12.13 -3.43
CA ALA A 58 5.33 -10.97 -3.49
C ALA A 58 6.80 -11.34 -3.23
N GLN A 59 7.12 -12.63 -3.09
CA GLN A 59 8.49 -13.07 -2.86
C GLN A 59 9.40 -12.63 -4.01
N GLY A 60 10.44 -11.87 -3.67
CA GLY A 60 11.41 -11.32 -4.63
C GLY A 60 10.94 -10.09 -5.40
N ALA A 61 9.71 -9.63 -5.19
CA ALA A 61 9.17 -8.42 -5.80
C ALA A 61 9.57 -7.17 -4.98
N SER A 62 9.63 -6.03 -5.65
CA SER A 62 9.69 -4.71 -5.01
C SER A 62 8.27 -4.22 -4.74
N VAL A 63 7.95 -3.95 -3.48
CA VAL A 63 6.65 -3.40 -3.07
C VAL A 63 6.83 -1.97 -2.58
N GLU A 64 6.07 -1.03 -3.15
CA GLU A 64 6.08 0.38 -2.76
C GLU A 64 4.71 0.77 -2.21
N THR A 65 4.70 1.28 -0.97
CA THR A 65 3.52 1.79 -0.27
C THR A 65 3.53 3.31 -0.26
N ILE A 66 2.45 3.94 0.24
CA ILE A 66 2.37 5.40 0.31
C ILE A 66 3.50 6.01 1.15
N GLU A 67 3.95 5.33 2.20
CA GLU A 67 5.05 5.77 3.06
C GLU A 67 6.32 5.94 2.23
N GLY A 68 6.70 4.93 1.45
CA GLY A 68 7.89 5.00 0.58
C GLY A 68 7.79 6.09 -0.50
N LEU A 69 6.60 6.30 -1.06
CA LEU A 69 6.38 7.36 -2.05
C LEU A 69 6.43 8.76 -1.44
N SER A 70 5.97 8.90 -0.21
CA SER A 70 6.02 10.15 0.54
C SER A 70 7.46 10.47 0.97
N ASP A 71 8.17 9.49 1.52
CA ASP A 71 9.54 9.64 2.02
C ASP A 71 10.55 9.94 0.90
N SER A 72 10.34 9.36 -0.29
CA SER A 72 11.16 9.65 -1.48
C SER A 72 10.84 11.00 -2.13
N GLY A 73 9.66 11.57 -1.84
CA GLY A 73 9.16 12.80 -2.45
C GLY A 73 8.67 12.63 -3.89
N GLU A 74 8.55 11.40 -4.40
CA GLU A 74 8.13 11.12 -5.78
C GLU A 74 6.75 11.72 -6.10
N ILE A 75 5.84 11.73 -5.12
CA ILE A 75 4.46 12.21 -5.26
C ILE A 75 4.20 13.54 -4.54
N ALA A 76 5.24 14.30 -4.20
CA ALA A 76 5.11 15.51 -3.39
C ALA A 76 4.22 16.58 -4.05
N ASP A 77 4.28 16.71 -5.37
CA ASP A 77 3.44 17.60 -6.17
C ASP A 77 1.97 17.16 -6.17
N LEU A 78 1.70 15.84 -6.30
CA LEU A 78 0.37 15.26 -6.21
C LEU A 78 -0.25 15.47 -4.83
N GLN A 79 0.51 15.21 -3.77
CA GLN A 79 0.06 15.44 -2.39
C GLN A 79 -0.21 16.93 -2.12
N ALA A 80 0.62 17.84 -2.64
CA ALA A 80 0.37 19.27 -2.56
C ALA A 80 -0.93 19.66 -3.28
N ALA A 81 -1.15 19.17 -4.50
CA ALA A 81 -2.38 19.42 -5.25
C ALA A 81 -3.63 18.89 -4.54
N PHE A 82 -3.55 17.72 -3.90
CA PHE A 82 -4.65 17.16 -3.10
C PHE A 82 -5.01 18.08 -1.92
N ARG A 83 -4.01 18.61 -1.22
CA ARG A 83 -4.21 19.58 -0.12
C ARG A 83 -4.83 20.88 -0.62
N GLU A 84 -4.24 21.49 -1.65
CA GLU A 84 -4.71 22.76 -2.22
C GLU A 84 -6.16 22.70 -2.71
N ARG A 85 -6.58 21.53 -3.21
CA ARG A 85 -7.92 21.32 -3.77
C ARG A 85 -8.92 20.73 -2.79
N ASN A 86 -8.56 20.57 -1.51
CA ASN A 86 -9.40 19.89 -0.51
C ASN A 86 -9.90 18.52 -1.01
N ALA A 87 -9.03 17.76 -1.69
CA ALA A 87 -9.37 16.53 -2.38
C ALA A 87 -9.49 15.30 -1.45
N LEU A 88 -9.52 15.52 -0.13
CA LEU A 88 -9.82 14.52 0.88
C LEU A 88 -10.75 15.11 1.94
N GLN A 89 -11.51 14.24 2.60
CA GLN A 89 -12.34 14.60 3.76
C GLN A 89 -11.92 13.76 4.96
N CYS A 90 -12.37 12.50 5.04
CA CYS A 90 -11.97 11.61 6.12
C CYS A 90 -10.53 11.08 5.99
N GLY A 91 -9.91 11.23 4.82
CA GLY A 91 -8.56 10.75 4.52
C GLY A 91 -8.44 9.24 4.27
N TYR A 92 -9.47 8.43 4.54
CA TYR A 92 -9.34 6.96 4.44
C TYR A 92 -9.04 6.45 3.02
N CYS A 93 -9.58 7.08 1.98
CA CYS A 93 -9.27 6.72 0.59
C CYS A 93 -8.05 7.47 0.02
N THR A 94 -7.42 8.33 0.82
CA THR A 94 -6.23 9.10 0.47
C THR A 94 -5.14 8.74 1.48
N PRO A 95 -4.57 7.53 1.36
CA PRO A 95 -3.55 7.05 2.28
C PRO A 95 -2.33 7.96 2.29
#